data_AF-A0A4P5VMI8-F1
#
_entry.id   AF-A0A4P5VMI8-F1
#
_cell.length_a   1.000
_cell.length_b   1.000
_cell.length_c   1.000
_cell.angle_alpha   90.00
_cell.angle_beta   90.00
_cell.angle_gamma   90.00
#
_symmetry.space_group_name_H-M   'P 1'
#
loop_
_entity.id
_entity.type
_entity.pdbx_description
1 polymer ?
#
loop_
_entity_poly.entity_id
_entity_poly.type
_entity_poly.pdbx_seq_one_letter_code
_entity_poly.pdbx_strand_id
1 'polypeptide(L)'
;MVGVEHTCDLADAAATQDLGRRLAADLLRHPAAGPALLLLQGDLGAGKTCLVQGLAKGLGIDDPVTSPTFALAQHYEGRLPEGTTTRLVHLDLYRLEPGAAADELFAQEEEEAAAAARGGDGAAQAWEAKGVEGMAGMEVVLAVEWPERLSFLPLEAWRVRLEHRDGGRRVHWLPPAPPLEPGEPSEGVQPAPEEQASGPTAG
;
A
#
# COMPACT_ATOMS: atom_id res chain seq x y z
N MET A 1 -14.64 -10.58 -3.95
CA MET A 1 -13.61 -11.65 -4.06
C MET A 1 -12.46 -11.25 -3.16
N VAL A 2 -11.92 -12.16 -2.34
CA VAL A 2 -10.71 -11.90 -1.55
C VAL A 2 -9.50 -12.02 -2.50
N GLY A 3 -8.43 -11.23 -2.29
CA GLY A 3 -7.18 -11.38 -3.04
C GLY A 3 -6.63 -12.82 -2.97
N VAL A 4 -5.83 -13.23 -3.96
CA VAL A 4 -5.21 -14.56 -3.95
C VAL A 4 -3.98 -14.51 -3.04
N GLU A 5 -3.95 -15.36 -2.02
CA GLU A 5 -2.76 -15.52 -1.18
C GLU A 5 -1.69 -16.28 -1.96
N HIS A 6 -0.46 -15.77 -1.90
CA HIS A 6 0.72 -16.39 -2.47
C HIS A 6 1.68 -16.82 -1.37
N THR A 7 2.47 -17.86 -1.62
CA THR A 7 3.44 -18.39 -0.66
C THR A 7 4.66 -18.94 -1.39
N CYS A 8 5.84 -18.69 -0.84
CA CYS A 8 7.07 -19.37 -1.26
C CYS A 8 8.12 -19.42 -0.15
N ASP A 9 9.16 -20.24 -0.36
CA ASP A 9 10.33 -20.30 0.50
C ASP A 9 11.47 -19.48 -0.13
N LEU A 10 12.18 -18.71 0.68
CA LEU A 10 13.31 -17.87 0.27
C LEU A 10 14.57 -18.35 1.00
N ALA A 11 15.53 -18.88 0.24
CA ALA A 11 16.72 -19.53 0.77
C ALA A 11 17.66 -18.57 1.51
N ASP A 12 17.77 -17.31 1.08
CA ASP A 12 18.74 -16.37 1.61
C ASP A 12 18.28 -14.91 1.50
N ALA A 13 19.18 -13.98 1.84
CA ALA A 13 18.91 -12.55 1.77
C ALA A 13 18.70 -12.07 0.32
N ALA A 14 19.44 -12.64 -0.64
CA ALA A 14 19.31 -12.27 -2.05
C ALA A 14 17.93 -12.66 -2.60
N ALA A 15 17.43 -13.86 -2.30
CA ALA A 15 16.07 -14.28 -2.64
C ALA A 15 15.00 -13.36 -2.04
N THR A 16 15.23 -12.84 -0.83
CA THR A 16 14.34 -11.88 -0.16
C THR A 16 14.33 -10.53 -0.86
N GLN A 17 15.50 -10.02 -1.24
CA GLN A 17 15.62 -8.79 -2.01
C GLN A 17 15.02 -8.93 -3.42
N ASP A 18 15.20 -10.08 -4.08
CA ASP A 18 14.59 -10.35 -5.38
C ASP A 18 13.06 -10.43 -5.31
N LEU A 19 12.49 -10.91 -4.20
CA LEU A 19 11.05 -10.79 -3.97
C LEU A 19 10.64 -9.32 -3.79
N GLY A 20 11.35 -8.55 -2.95
CA GLY A 20 11.08 -7.13 -2.78
C GLY A 20 11.08 -6.36 -4.11
N ARG A 21 12.07 -6.63 -4.98
CA ARG A 21 12.16 -6.02 -6.32
C ARG A 21 10.93 -6.34 -7.19
N ARG A 22 10.43 -7.58 -7.12
CA ARG A 22 9.24 -8.00 -7.86
C ARG A 22 7.97 -7.34 -7.32
N LEU A 23 7.84 -7.29 -5.99
CA LEU A 23 6.72 -6.63 -5.32
C LEU A 23 6.64 -5.14 -5.66
N ALA A 24 7.77 -4.44 -5.84
CA ALA A 24 7.77 -3.05 -6.30
C ALA A 24 7.01 -2.91 -7.63
N ALA A 25 7.34 -3.75 -8.61
CA ALA A 25 6.69 -3.70 -9.91
C ALA A 25 5.19 -4.06 -9.85
N ASP A 26 4.80 -4.97 -8.94
CA ASP A 26 3.39 -5.32 -8.72
C ASP A 26 2.61 -4.18 -8.04
N LEU A 27 3.21 -3.54 -7.03
CA LEU A 27 2.64 -2.38 -6.32
C LEU A 27 2.41 -1.21 -7.27
N LEU A 28 3.39 -0.88 -8.12
CA LEU A 28 3.29 0.20 -9.11
C LEU A 28 2.23 -0.04 -10.19
N ARG A 29 1.92 -1.30 -10.49
CA ARG A 29 0.84 -1.65 -11.44
C ARG A 29 -0.53 -1.71 -10.78
N HIS A 30 -0.59 -1.78 -9.46
CA HIS A 30 -1.84 -1.90 -8.74
C HIS A 30 -2.56 -0.55 -8.76
N PRO A 31 -3.80 -0.46 -9.26
CA PRO A 31 -4.55 0.78 -9.22
C PRO A 31 -4.82 1.15 -7.76
N ALA A 32 -4.29 2.29 -7.33
CA ALA A 32 -4.52 2.86 -6.00
C ALA A 32 -4.96 4.32 -6.15
N ALA A 33 -5.88 4.78 -5.30
CA ALA A 33 -6.31 6.18 -5.25
C ALA A 33 -5.30 7.10 -4.53
N GLY A 34 -4.16 6.55 -4.11
CA GLY A 34 -3.11 7.18 -3.30
C GLY A 34 -1.85 6.32 -3.31
N PRO A 35 -0.99 6.41 -2.28
CA PRO A 35 0.24 5.60 -2.23
C PRO A 35 -0.08 4.12 -2.19
N ALA A 36 0.74 3.30 -2.84
CA ALA A 36 0.65 1.85 -2.71
C ALA A 36 1.13 1.44 -1.30
N LEU A 37 0.28 0.76 -0.54
CA LEU A 37 0.54 0.40 0.85
C LEU A 37 1.07 -1.05 0.96
N LEU A 38 2.19 -1.23 1.66
CA LEU A 38 2.78 -2.54 1.93
C LEU A 38 3.01 -2.72 3.44
N LEU A 39 2.28 -3.65 4.05
CA LEU A 39 2.41 -3.98 5.47
C LEU A 39 3.30 -5.23 5.63
N LEU A 40 4.36 -5.10 6.42
CA LEU A 40 5.38 -6.13 6.64
C LEU A 40 5.33 -6.64 8.08
N GLN A 41 4.80 -7.85 8.26
CA GLN A 41 4.74 -8.54 9.53
C GLN A 41 5.79 -9.66 9.59
N GLY A 42 6.33 -9.92 10.78
CA GLY A 42 7.22 -11.04 11.05
C GLY A 42 8.10 -10.77 12.26
N ASP A 43 8.67 -11.81 12.84
CA ASP A 43 9.51 -11.69 14.02
C ASP A 43 10.77 -10.84 13.80
N LEU A 44 11.45 -10.49 14.89
CA LEU A 44 12.74 -9.80 14.82
C LEU A 44 13.73 -10.65 13.99
N GLY A 45 14.38 -10.04 13.01
CA GLY A 45 15.28 -10.76 12.11
C GLY A 45 14.62 -11.63 11.05
N ALA A 46 13.29 -11.60 10.89
CA ALA A 46 12.59 -12.36 9.83
C ALA A 46 12.96 -11.89 8.40
N GLY A 47 13.50 -10.67 8.27
CA GLY A 47 13.96 -10.12 6.99
C GLY A 47 13.04 -9.05 6.38
N LYS A 48 12.18 -8.43 7.18
CA LYS A 48 11.32 -7.30 6.76
C LYS A 48 12.11 -6.20 6.05
N THR A 49 13.12 -5.62 6.71
CA THR A 49 14.01 -4.60 6.11
C THR A 49 14.78 -5.13 4.90
N CYS A 50 15.17 -6.41 4.89
CA CYS A 50 15.83 -7.03 3.73
C CYS A 50 14.91 -7.05 2.50
N LEU A 51 13.60 -7.28 2.70
CA LEU A 51 12.59 -7.16 1.65
C LEU A 51 12.44 -5.70 1.21
N VAL A 52 12.40 -4.73 2.14
CA VAL A 52 12.33 -3.29 1.81
C VAL A 52 13.55 -2.83 0.99
N GLN A 53 14.74 -3.33 1.27
CA GLN A 53 15.92 -3.06 0.44
C GLN A 53 15.74 -3.55 -1.01
N GLY A 54 15.15 -4.73 -1.18
CA GLY A 54 14.77 -5.23 -2.50
C GLY A 54 13.72 -4.37 -3.19
N LEU A 55 12.71 -3.94 -2.43
CA LEU A 55 11.65 -3.04 -2.88
C LEU A 55 12.24 -1.72 -3.38
N ALA A 56 13.13 -1.10 -2.61
CA ALA A 56 13.80 0.14 -2.96
C ALA A 56 14.56 0.01 -4.30
N LYS A 57 15.30 -1.09 -4.50
CA LYS A 57 15.94 -1.34 -5.80
C LYS A 57 14.95 -1.48 -6.95
N GLY A 58 13.79 -2.09 -6.70
CA GLY A 58 12.70 -2.17 -7.69
C GLY A 58 12.07 -0.83 -8.03
N LEU A 59 12.17 0.14 -7.13
CA LEU A 59 11.76 1.53 -7.33
C LEU A 59 12.89 2.39 -7.94
N GLY A 60 14.05 1.83 -8.25
CA GLY A 60 15.18 2.63 -8.77
C GLY A 60 15.79 3.57 -7.73
N ILE A 61 15.74 3.20 -6.45
CA ILE A 61 16.42 3.89 -5.35
C ILE A 61 17.80 3.25 -5.17
N ASP A 62 18.86 4.06 -5.30
CA ASP A 62 20.25 3.64 -5.12
C ASP A 62 20.79 3.88 -3.70
N ASP A 63 20.07 4.69 -2.90
CA ASP A 63 20.46 5.01 -1.54
C ASP A 63 20.48 3.78 -0.63
N PRO A 64 21.39 3.73 0.36
CA PRO A 64 21.43 2.64 1.32
C PRO A 64 20.19 2.65 2.22
N VAL A 65 19.32 1.65 2.05
CA VAL A 65 18.13 1.48 2.89
C VAL A 65 18.45 0.67 4.14
N THR A 66 18.22 1.29 5.30
CA THR A 66 18.34 0.69 6.62
C THR A 66 17.02 0.78 7.37
N SER A 67 16.82 -0.08 8.37
CA SER A 67 15.63 0.00 9.23
C SER A 67 15.62 1.34 9.98
N PRO A 68 14.53 2.12 9.90
CA PRO A 68 14.39 3.40 10.58
C PRO A 68 13.95 3.24 12.05
N THR A 69 14.27 2.14 12.74
CA THR A 69 13.72 1.84 14.09
C THR A 69 13.75 3.01 15.09
N PHE A 70 14.75 3.90 15.04
CA PHE A 70 14.81 5.10 15.91
C PHE A 70 14.25 6.37 15.27
N ALA A 71 14.38 6.53 13.95
CA ALA A 71 13.80 7.66 13.22
C ALA A 71 12.28 7.50 13.01
N LEU A 72 11.77 6.28 13.19
CA LEU A 72 10.42 5.79 12.93
C LEU A 72 9.99 5.83 11.45
N ALA A 73 10.42 6.83 10.69
CA ALA A 73 10.21 6.94 9.25
C ALA A 73 11.49 7.38 8.54
N GLN A 74 11.68 6.92 7.30
CA GLN A 74 12.71 7.40 6.37
C GLN A 74 12.12 7.48 4.96
N HIS A 75 12.50 8.53 4.23
CA HIS A 75 12.01 8.78 2.86
C HIS A 75 13.16 8.65 1.87
N TYR A 76 12.88 7.99 0.75
CA TYR A 76 13.84 7.77 -0.33
C TYR A 76 13.19 8.11 -1.66
N GLU A 77 13.96 8.71 -2.56
CA GLU A 77 13.52 9.01 -3.91
C GLU A 77 14.31 8.19 -4.92
N GLY A 78 13.62 7.74 -5.96
CA GLY A 78 14.18 6.91 -7.00
C GLY A 78 13.68 7.35 -8.37
N ARG A 79 14.31 6.82 -9.40
CA ARG A 79 13.87 7.03 -10.78
C ARG A 79 14.02 5.76 -11.59
N LEU A 80 12.92 5.32 -12.20
CA LEU A 80 12.90 4.16 -13.07
C LEU A 80 13.54 4.46 -14.43
N PRO A 81 14.03 3.45 -15.17
CA PRO A 81 14.68 3.66 -16.47
C PRO A 81 13.81 4.38 -17.50
N GLU A 82 12.50 4.17 -17.48
CA GLU A 82 11.50 4.84 -18.33
C GLU A 82 11.22 6.30 -17.94
N GLY A 83 11.84 6.77 -16.85
CA GLY A 83 11.82 8.17 -16.42
C GLY A 83 10.86 8.50 -15.29
N THR A 84 10.02 7.54 -14.87
CA THR A 84 9.07 7.67 -13.75
C THR A 84 9.80 7.95 -12.43
N THR A 85 9.37 8.99 -11.74
CA THR A 85 9.88 9.36 -10.41
C THR A 85 9.10 8.59 -9.35
N THR A 86 9.82 7.94 -8.43
CA THR A 86 9.22 7.11 -7.38
C THR A 86 9.65 7.56 -6.00
N ARG A 87 8.82 7.37 -4.97
CA ARG A 87 9.19 7.55 -3.56
C ARG A 87 8.87 6.32 -2.75
N LEU A 88 9.79 5.97 -1.85
CA LEU A 88 9.56 5.01 -0.79
C LEU A 88 9.51 5.76 0.55
N VAL A 89 8.40 5.62 1.25
CA VAL A 89 8.25 6.02 2.65
C VAL A 89 8.29 4.75 3.49
N HIS A 90 9.37 4.58 4.26
CA HIS A 90 9.62 3.37 5.05
C HIS A 90 9.38 3.67 6.53
N LEU A 91 8.36 3.05 7.12
CA LEU A 91 8.03 3.15 8.55
C LEU A 91 8.49 1.89 9.29
N ASP A 92 8.97 2.06 10.52
CA ASP A 92 9.21 0.97 11.47
C ASP A 92 8.57 1.34 12.81
N LEU A 93 7.44 0.67 13.10
CA LEU A 93 6.63 0.95 14.28
C LEU A 93 7.08 0.15 15.51
N TYR A 94 8.16 -0.65 15.43
CA TYR A 94 8.57 -1.59 16.49
C TYR A 94 8.64 -0.98 17.89
N ARG A 95 9.10 0.27 17.98
CA ARG A 95 9.32 1.00 19.25
C ARG A 95 8.09 1.74 19.77
N LEU A 96 7.02 1.82 18.99
CA LEU A 96 5.81 2.49 19.41
C LEU A 96 4.92 1.54 20.21
N GLU A 97 4.25 2.11 21.20
CA GLU A 97 3.15 1.42 21.87
C GLU A 97 1.99 1.25 20.87
N PRO A 98 1.28 0.11 20.89
CA PRO A 98 0.16 -0.09 20.00
C PRO A 98 -0.95 0.94 20.21
N GLY A 99 -1.57 1.38 19.12
CA GLY A 99 -2.68 2.32 19.11
C GLY A 99 -2.26 3.75 18.75
N ALA A 100 -2.75 4.73 19.52
CA ALA A 100 -2.81 6.13 19.09
C ALA A 100 -1.50 6.71 18.53
N ALA A 101 -0.35 6.46 19.18
CA ALA A 101 0.94 6.99 18.71
C ALA A 101 1.38 6.40 17.36
N ALA A 102 1.12 5.11 17.14
CA ALA A 102 1.41 4.45 15.86
C ALA A 102 0.42 4.90 14.78
N ASP A 103 -0.86 5.05 15.13
CA ASP A 103 -1.90 5.48 14.21
C ASP A 103 -1.68 6.93 13.73
N GLU A 104 -1.27 7.84 14.64
CA GLU A 104 -1.00 9.24 14.33
C GLU A 104 0.19 9.38 13.38
N LEU A 105 1.30 8.69 13.66
CA LEU A 105 2.47 8.68 12.76
C LEU A 105 2.09 8.12 11.38
N PHE A 106 1.37 6.99 11.34
CA PHE A 106 0.94 6.40 10.08
C PHE A 106 0.06 7.35 9.27
N ALA A 107 -0.92 8.01 9.90
CA ALA A 107 -1.82 8.94 9.23
C ALA A 107 -1.07 10.15 8.65
N GLN A 108 -0.11 10.70 9.39
CA GLN A 108 0.71 11.82 8.90
C GLN A 108 1.51 11.40 7.65
N GLU A 109 2.20 10.28 7.70
CA GLU A 109 3.05 9.79 6.59
C GLU A 109 2.20 9.40 5.37
N GLU A 110 1.02 8.84 5.59
CA GLU A 110 0.08 8.49 4.51
C GLU A 110 -0.49 9.75 3.82
N GLU A 111 -0.83 10.79 4.58
CA GLU A 111 -1.30 12.06 4.03
C GLU A 111 -0.21 12.75 3.18
N GLU A 112 1.02 12.82 3.67
CA GLU A 112 2.16 13.38 2.95
C GLU A 112 2.47 12.56 1.67
N ALA A 113 2.44 11.23 1.77
CA ALA A 113 2.63 10.33 0.64
C ALA A 113 1.51 10.49 -0.41
N ALA A 114 0.25 10.63 0.02
CA ALA A 114 -0.87 10.87 -0.87
C ALA A 114 -0.79 12.24 -1.56
N ALA A 115 -0.32 13.28 -0.87
CA ALA A 115 -0.09 14.58 -1.46
C ALA A 115 1.01 14.54 -2.54
N ALA A 116 2.09 13.79 -2.31
CA ALA A 116 3.14 13.56 -3.30
C ALA A 116 2.64 12.74 -4.50
N ALA A 117 1.81 11.72 -4.27
CA ALA A 117 1.24 10.87 -5.31
C ALA A 117 0.27 11.62 -6.24
N ARG A 118 -0.52 12.55 -5.70
CA ARG A 118 -1.46 13.37 -6.49
C ARG A 118 -0.76 14.37 -7.40
N GLY A 119 0.53 14.67 -7.16
CA GLY A 119 1.23 15.79 -7.80
C GLY A 119 0.59 17.10 -7.36
N GLY A 120 1.02 17.65 -6.21
CA GLY A 120 0.37 18.84 -5.66
C GLY A 120 0.35 20.04 -6.64
N ASP A 121 -0.73 20.82 -6.60
CA ASP A 121 -0.88 22.06 -7.37
C ASP A 121 0.30 23.03 -7.19
N GLY A 122 0.96 23.02 -6.02
CA GLY A 122 2.14 23.83 -5.72
C GLY A 122 3.46 23.30 -6.30
N ALA A 123 3.58 21.99 -6.54
CA ALA A 123 4.75 21.42 -7.21
C ALA A 123 4.71 21.75 -8.70
N ALA A 124 3.55 21.57 -9.35
CA ALA A 124 3.34 21.97 -10.73
C ALA A 124 3.80 23.42 -10.99
N GLN A 125 3.39 24.37 -10.14
CA GLN A 125 3.78 25.78 -10.24
C GLN A 125 5.28 26.03 -10.04
N ALA A 126 5.95 25.32 -9.11
CA ALA A 126 7.38 25.48 -8.85
C ALA A 126 8.28 24.91 -9.97
N TRP A 127 7.81 23.89 -10.68
CA TRP A 127 8.51 23.27 -11.82
C TRP A 127 8.17 23.97 -13.15
N GLU A 128 6.97 24.51 -13.28
CA GLU A 128 6.55 25.37 -14.41
C GLU A 128 7.32 26.70 -14.41
N ALA A 129 7.62 27.26 -13.22
CA ALA A 129 8.55 28.38 -13.08
C ALA A 129 10.01 28.05 -13.52
N LYS A 130 10.35 26.77 -13.64
CA LYS A 130 11.63 26.27 -14.17
C LYS A 130 11.51 25.76 -15.62
N GLY A 131 10.37 25.95 -16.28
CA GLY A 131 10.13 25.56 -17.68
C GLY A 131 10.02 24.07 -17.90
N VAL A 132 9.65 23.29 -16.87
CA VAL A 132 9.45 21.85 -16.97
C VAL A 132 7.94 21.58 -17.06
N GLU A 133 7.45 21.29 -18.27
CA GLU A 133 6.04 20.96 -18.49
C GLU A 133 5.70 19.57 -17.91
N GLY A 134 4.61 19.50 -17.14
CA GLY A 134 3.85 18.28 -16.88
C GLY A 134 4.61 17.15 -16.18
N MET A 135 5.02 17.36 -14.92
CA MET A 135 5.41 16.22 -14.09
C MET A 135 4.13 15.57 -13.55
N ALA A 136 3.73 14.43 -14.12
CA ALA A 136 2.73 13.55 -13.53
C ALA A 136 3.09 13.26 -12.07
N GLY A 137 2.09 12.95 -11.24
CA GLY A 137 2.29 12.60 -9.83
C GLY A 137 3.40 11.56 -9.62
N MET A 138 4.01 11.58 -8.44
CA MET A 138 5.07 10.62 -8.10
C MET A 138 4.45 9.26 -7.82
N GLU A 139 5.10 8.18 -8.24
CA GLU A 139 4.69 6.84 -7.80
C GLU A 139 5.18 6.62 -6.38
N VAL A 140 4.28 6.54 -5.40
CA VAL A 140 4.65 6.47 -3.98
C VAL A 140 4.28 5.12 -3.39
N VAL A 141 5.24 4.50 -2.69
CA VAL A 141 5.03 3.29 -1.89
C VAL A 141 5.27 3.60 -0.42
N LEU A 142 4.30 3.26 0.44
CA LEU A 142 4.41 3.32 1.90
C LEU A 142 4.62 1.89 2.44
N ALA A 143 5.83 1.59 2.89
CA ALA A 143 6.20 0.30 3.46
C ALA A 143 6.25 0.39 4.99
N VAL A 144 5.40 -0.36 5.68
CA VAL A 144 5.24 -0.31 7.14
C VAL A 144 5.69 -1.61 7.77
N GLU A 145 6.79 -1.59 8.51
CA GLU A 145 7.20 -2.69 9.38
C GLU A 145 6.45 -2.64 10.72
N TRP A 146 6.11 -3.83 11.24
CA TRP A 146 5.36 -4.00 12.49
C TRP A 146 3.96 -3.35 12.47
N PRO A 147 3.15 -3.62 11.43
CA PRO A 147 1.81 -3.05 11.29
C PRO A 147 0.85 -3.42 12.42
N GLU A 148 1.12 -4.48 13.19
CA GLU A 148 0.37 -4.87 14.39
C GLU A 148 0.40 -3.83 15.52
N ARG A 149 1.24 -2.79 15.40
CA ARG A 149 1.22 -1.63 16.30
C ARG A 149 0.09 -0.66 15.99
N LEU A 150 -0.46 -0.69 14.77
CA LEU A 150 -1.63 0.09 14.42
C LEU A 150 -2.89 -0.50 15.09
N SER A 151 -3.85 0.36 15.44
CA SER A 151 -5.16 -0.10 15.92
C SER A 151 -6.06 -0.63 14.79
N PHE A 152 -5.68 -0.38 13.54
CA PHE A 152 -6.37 -0.82 12.34
C PHE A 152 -5.35 -1.25 11.25
N LEU A 153 -5.80 -2.08 10.31
CA LEU A 153 -5.00 -2.42 9.12
C LEU A 153 -5.71 -1.89 7.87
N PRO A 154 -5.07 -1.02 7.07
CA PRO A 154 -5.66 -0.53 5.83
C PRO A 154 -6.13 -1.69 4.93
N LEU A 155 -7.33 -1.56 4.37
CA LEU A 155 -7.94 -2.59 3.52
C LEU A 155 -7.25 -2.70 2.16
N GLU A 156 -6.77 -1.57 1.64
CA GLU A 156 -6.09 -1.46 0.35
C GLU A 156 -4.61 -1.85 0.41
N ALA A 157 -4.12 -2.27 1.57
CA ALA A 157 -2.72 -2.63 1.70
C ALA A 157 -2.43 -4.06 1.29
N TRP A 158 -1.33 -4.21 0.56
CA TRP A 158 -0.65 -5.48 0.39
C TRP A 158 -0.10 -5.93 1.74
N ARG A 159 -0.32 -7.19 2.09
CA ARG A 159 0.12 -7.75 3.37
C ARG A 159 1.18 -8.79 3.09
N VAL A 160 2.32 -8.70 3.78
CA VAL A 160 3.39 -9.69 3.71
C VAL A 160 3.69 -10.17 5.13
N ARG A 161 3.74 -11.49 5.31
CA ARG A 161 4.24 -12.13 6.53
C ARG A 161 5.50 -12.92 6.23
N LEU A 162 6.55 -12.69 7.01
CA LEU A 162 7.80 -13.44 6.97
C LEU A 162 7.95 -14.31 8.21
N GLU A 163 8.27 -15.59 8.02
CA GLU A 163 8.44 -16.58 9.09
C GLU A 163 9.79 -17.28 8.93
N HIS A 164 10.50 -17.52 10.04
CA HIS A 164 11.75 -18.27 10.01
C HIS A 164 11.54 -19.72 9.56
N ARG A 165 12.50 -20.23 8.78
CA ARG A 165 12.59 -21.65 8.40
C ARG A 165 14.04 -22.10 8.52
N ASP A 166 14.24 -23.41 8.67
CA ASP A 166 15.59 -23.99 8.66
C ASP A 166 16.31 -23.61 7.36
N GLY A 167 17.38 -22.81 7.48
CA GLY A 167 18.18 -22.37 6.34
C GLY A 167 17.53 -21.30 5.46
N GLY A 168 16.51 -20.57 5.91
CA GLY A 168 15.88 -19.50 5.12
C GLY A 168 14.68 -18.84 5.80
N ARG A 169 13.69 -18.42 5.00
CA ARG A 169 12.39 -17.92 5.49
C ARG A 169 11.25 -18.37 4.59
N ARG A 170 10.06 -18.51 5.14
CA ARG A 170 8.82 -18.61 4.37
C ARG A 170 8.18 -17.24 4.30
N VAL A 171 7.63 -16.90 3.14
CA VAL A 171 6.89 -15.67 2.94
C VAL A 171 5.49 -15.97 2.43
N HIS A 172 4.52 -15.29 3.03
CA HIS A 172 3.14 -15.25 2.59
C HIS A 172 2.85 -13.82 2.18
N TRP A 173 2.20 -13.61 1.03
CA TRP A 173 1.71 -12.27 0.68
C TRP A 173 0.34 -12.30 0.05
N LEU A 174 -0.42 -11.25 0.34
CA LEU A 174 -1.81 -11.09 -0.06
C LEU A 174 -1.99 -9.68 -0.62
N PRO A 175 -2.27 -9.53 -1.94
CA PRO A 175 -2.73 -8.26 -2.51
C PRO A 175 -4.07 -7.86 -1.88
N PRO A 176 -4.42 -6.56 -1.86
CA PRO A 176 -5.75 -6.13 -1.44
C PRO A 176 -6.82 -6.76 -2.32
N ALA A 177 -8.04 -6.87 -1.78
CA ALA A 177 -9.17 -7.30 -2.59
C ALA A 177 -9.40 -6.26 -3.70
N PRO A 178 -9.74 -6.68 -4.93
CA PRO A 178 -10.12 -5.73 -5.96
C PRO A 178 -11.31 -4.89 -5.47
N PRO A 179 -11.39 -3.61 -5.84
CA PRO A 179 -12.54 -2.78 -5.49
C PRO A 179 -13.82 -3.50 -5.92
N LEU A 180 -14.84 -3.46 -5.05
CA LEU A 180 -16.16 -3.91 -5.44
C LEU A 180 -16.60 -3.00 -6.60
N GLU A 181 -16.71 -3.57 -7.80
CA GLU A 181 -17.34 -2.89 -8.94
C GLU A 181 -18.64 -2.25 -8.43
N PRO A 182 -18.91 -0.97 -8.73
CA PRO A 182 -20.16 -0.33 -8.31
C PRO A 182 -21.28 -1.22 -8.83
N GLY A 183 -22.02 -1.83 -7.90
CA GLY A 183 -23.06 -2.79 -8.25
C GLY A 183 -23.97 -2.17 -9.29
N GLU A 184 -24.23 -2.90 -10.38
CA GLU A 184 -25.26 -2.51 -11.33
C GLU A 184 -26.50 -2.08 -10.55
N PRO A 185 -27.10 -0.91 -10.84
CA PRO A 185 -28.31 -0.50 -10.16
C PRO A 185 -29.31 -1.63 -10.33
N SER A 186 -29.70 -2.24 -9.21
CA SER A 186 -30.67 -3.33 -9.20
C SER A 186 -31.88 -2.89 -10.00
N GLU A 187 -32.11 -3.52 -11.16
CA GLU A 187 -33.28 -3.25 -11.99
C GLU A 187 -34.53 -3.34 -11.11
N GLY A 188 -35.25 -2.23 -11.09
CA GLY A 188 -36.57 -2.00 -10.49
C GLY A 188 -37.13 -3.07 -9.57
N VAL A 189 -37.18 -2.77 -8.28
CA VAL A 189 -38.34 -3.17 -7.47
C VAL A 189 -39.55 -2.51 -8.13
N GLN A 190 -40.31 -3.29 -8.90
CA GLN A 190 -41.62 -2.87 -9.37
C GLN A 190 -42.48 -2.54 -8.14
N PRO A 191 -43.14 -1.36 -8.07
CA PRO A 191 -44.05 -1.09 -6.97
C PRO A 191 -45.16 -2.15 -6.98
N ALA A 192 -45.50 -2.66 -5.79
CA ALA A 192 -46.59 -3.60 -5.61
C ALA A 192 -47.90 -3.04 -6.22
N PRO A 193 -48.76 -3.88 -6.81
CA PRO A 193 -50.00 -3.43 -7.40
C PRO A 193 -50.92 -2.82 -6.32
N GLU A 194 -51.46 -1.64 -6.60
CA GLU A 194 -52.47 -0.98 -5.76
C GLU A 194 -53.67 -1.92 -5.54
N GLU A 195 -53.94 -2.22 -4.28
CA GLU A 195 -55.11 -2.96 -3.83
C GLU A 195 -56.35 -2.09 -4.08
N GLN A 196 -57.13 -2.43 -5.12
CA GLN A 196 -58.40 -1.77 -5.39
C GLN A 196 -59.37 -2.05 -4.24
N ALA A 197 -59.63 -1.01 -3.44
CA ALA A 197 -60.65 -1.01 -2.41
C ALA A 197 -62.02 -1.29 -3.05
N SER A 198 -62.54 -2.50 -2.82
CA SER A 198 -63.92 -2.86 -3.12
C SER A 198 -64.84 -2.08 -2.18
N GLY A 199 -65.55 -1.08 -2.71
CA GLY A 199 -66.63 -0.40 -2.00
C GLY A 199 -67.82 -1.34 -1.76
N PRO A 200 -68.59 -1.16 -0.67
CA PRO A 200 -69.74 -2.01 -0.41
C PRO A 200 -70.89 -1.67 -1.37
N THR A 201 -71.45 -2.72 -1.98
CA THR A 201 -72.70 -2.67 -2.73
C THR A 201 -73.87 -2.51 -1.77
N ALA A 202 -74.76 -1.56 -2.05
CA ALA A 202 -76.00 -1.35 -1.33
C ALA A 202 -76.96 -2.54 -1.51
N GLY A 203 -77.60 -2.95 -0.42
CA GLY A 203 -78.69 -3.93 -0.37
C GLY A 203 -79.39 -3.87 0.98
#